data_AF-A0A8J8SH22-F1
#
_entry.id   AF-A0A8J8SH22-F1
#
_cell.length_a   1.000
_cell.length_b   1.000
_cell.length_c   1.000
_cell.angle_alpha   90.00
_cell.angle_beta   90.00
_cell.angle_gamma   90.00
#
_symmetry.space_group_name_H-M   'P 1'
#
loop_
_entity.id
_entity.type
_entity.pdbx_description
1 polymer ?
#
loop_
_entity_poly.entity_id
_entity_poly.type
_entity_poly.pdbx_seq_one_letter_code
_entity_poly.pdbx_strand_id
1 'polypeptide(L)' 'MTIDGYTIESYITNLTTGEEVSYDSLTEEEKLEVEQRMIGQMMKAIGYDITRMDMVDKRHK' A
#
# COMPACT_ATOMS: atom_id res chain seq x y z
N MET A 1 8.38 -9.55 11.75
CA MET A 1 7.69 -10.87 11.87
C MET A 1 8.76 -11.97 11.89
N THR A 2 8.68 -12.97 12.78
CA THR A 2 9.69 -14.04 12.88
C THR A 2 9.19 -15.30 12.20
N ILE A 3 9.92 -15.78 11.20
CA ILE A 3 9.71 -17.09 10.57
C ILE A 3 11.01 -17.88 10.78
N ASP A 4 10.91 -19.04 11.45
CA ASP A 4 12.03 -19.98 11.65
C ASP A 4 13.34 -19.37 12.19
N GLY A 5 13.23 -18.45 13.17
CA GLY A 5 14.40 -17.84 13.82
C GLY A 5 15.07 -16.70 13.04
N TYR A 6 14.50 -16.31 11.89
CA TYR A 6 14.92 -15.12 11.15
C TYR A 6 13.96 -13.97 11.44
N THR A 7 14.53 -12.83 11.86
CA THR A 7 13.79 -11.57 11.95
C THR A 7 13.61 -11.00 10.56
N ILE A 8 12.38 -10.98 10.06
CA ILE A 8 12.05 -10.25 8.84
C ILE A 8 11.88 -8.79 9.24
N GLU A 9 12.84 -7.97 8.85
CA GLU A 9 12.79 -6.51 8.90
C GLU A 9 12.19 -6.00 7.59
N SER A 10 11.10 -5.23 7.71
CA SER A 10 10.41 -4.64 6.55
C SER A 10 10.84 -3.19 6.41
N TYR A 11 11.25 -2.81 5.21
CA TYR A 11 11.64 -1.44 4.88
C TYR A 11 10.73 -0.87 3.79
N ILE A 12 10.54 0.44 3.85
CA ILE A 12 9.84 1.22 2.84
C ILE A 12 10.74 2.33 2.31
N THR A 13 10.72 2.54 1.00
CA THR A 13 11.43 3.66 0.39
C THR A 13 10.58 4.92 0.50
N ASN A 14 11.11 5.95 1.14
CA ASN A 14 10.54 7.28 1.08
C ASN A 14 10.74 7.83 -0.34
N LEU A 15 9.65 7.98 -1.10
CA LEU A 15 9.72 8.42 -2.50
C LEU A 15 10.15 9.89 -2.67
N THR A 16 10.13 10.68 -1.60
CA THR A 16 10.56 12.09 -1.62
C THR A 16 12.07 12.20 -1.43
N THR A 17 12.64 11.44 -0.49
CA THR A 17 14.07 11.52 -0.13
C THR A 17 14.92 10.42 -0.77
N GLY A 18 14.29 9.32 -1.22
CA GLY A 18 14.95 8.12 -1.73
C GLY A 18 15.52 7.20 -0.64
N GLU A 19 15.34 7.56 0.64
CA GLU A 19 15.89 6.80 1.77
C GLU A 19 14.99 5.64 2.17
N GLU A 20 15.60 4.55 2.64
CA GLU A 20 14.89 3.42 3.23
C GLU A 20 14.60 3.68 4.71
N VAL A 21 13.34 3.53 5.09
CA VAL A 21 12.85 3.70 6.46
C VAL A 21 12.30 2.38 6.94
N SER A 22 12.64 1.99 8.17
CA SER A 22 12.08 0.78 8.78
C SER A 22 10.58 0.96 8.99
N TYR A 23 9.78 0.02 8.51
CA TYR A 23 8.33 0.06 8.64
C TYR A 23 7.90 0.04 10.12
N ASP A 24 8.65 -0.64 10.97
CA ASP A 24 8.38 -0.72 12.42
C ASP A 24 8.69 0.60 13.15
N SER A 25 9.49 1.48 12.54
CA SER A 25 9.81 2.80 13.10
C SER A 25 8.73 3.86 12.84
N LEU A 26 7.75 3.54 11.98
CA LEU A 26 6.64 4.44 11.66
C LEU A 26 5.59 4.47 12.78
N THR A 27 4.94 5.61 12.90
CA THR A 27 3.72 5.74 13.70
C THR A 27 2.55 4.99 13.05
N GLU A 28 1.51 4.70 13.83
CA GLU A 28 0.32 4.00 13.33
C GLU A 28 -0.40 4.78 12.21
N GLU A 29 -0.41 6.11 12.26
CA GLU A 29 -0.96 6.95 11.18
C GLU A 29 -0.14 6.81 9.89
N GLU A 30 1.19 6.86 9.98
CA GLU A 30 2.09 6.70 8.83
C GLU A 30 1.99 5.29 8.21
N LYS A 31 1.86 4.25 9.05
CA LYS A 31 1.64 2.88 8.57
C LYS A 31 0.35 2.78 7.75
N LEU A 32 -0.74 3.41 8.21
CA LEU A 32 -2.02 3.41 7.52
C LEU A 32 -1.91 4.09 6.15
N GLU A 33 -1.22 5.22 6.06
CA GLU A 33 -1.00 5.92 4.78
C GLU A 33 -0.18 5.07 3.80
N VAL A 34 0.87 4.41 4.30
CA VAL A 34 1.72 3.50 3.51
C VAL A 34 0.90 2.33 2.98
N GLU A 35 0.10 1.68 3.83
CA GLU A 35 -0.77 0.57 3.43
C GLU A 35 -1.79 0.99 2.35
N GLN A 36 -2.45 2.14 2.52
CA GLN A 36 -3.39 2.66 1.52
C GLN A 36 -2.71 2.93 0.17
N ARG A 37 -1.50 3.49 0.18
CA ARG A 37 -0.71 3.73 -1.04
C ARG A 37 -0.26 2.43 -1.69
N MET A 38 0.19 1.45 -0.90
CA MET A 38 0.56 0.12 -1.40
C MET A 38 -0.63 -0.58 -2.06
N ILE A 39 -1.81 -0.53 -1.43
CA ILE A 39 -3.05 -1.06 -2.03
C ILE A 39 -3.36 -0.34 -3.34
N GLY A 40 -3.25 0.99 -3.38
CA GLY A 40 -3.45 1.76 -4.61
C GLY A 40 -2.48 1.36 -5.73
N GLN A 41 -1.20 1.13 -5.41
CA GLN A 41 -0.21 0.65 -6.37
C GLN A 41 -0.48 -0.78 -6.84
N MET A 42 -0.86 -1.70 -5.94
CA MET A 42 -1.25 -3.06 -6.30
C MET A 42 -2.47 -3.06 -7.22
N MET A 43 -3.50 -2.27 -6.88
CA MET A 43 -4.73 -2.13 -7.68
C MET A 43 -4.45 -1.59 -9.09
N LYS A 44 -3.57 -0.58 -9.19
CA LYS A 44 -3.09 -0.07 -10.48
C LYS A 44 -2.32 -1.14 -11.28
N ALA A 45 -1.48 -1.94 -10.61
CA ALA A 45 -0.70 -3.00 -11.25
C ALA A 45 -1.57 -4.15 -11.76
N ILE A 46 -2.64 -4.53 -11.04
CA ILE A 46 -3.60 -5.56 -11.49
C ILE A 46 -4.65 -5.01 -12.48
N GLY A 47 -4.57 -3.73 -12.85
CA GLY A 47 -5.47 -3.10 -13.82
C GLY A 47 -6.87 -2.77 -13.29
N TYR A 48 -7.10 -2.92 -11.98
CA TYR A 48 -8.30 -2.42 -11.32
C TYR A 48 -8.12 -0.95 -10.98
N ASP A 49 -8.46 -0.09 -11.94
CA ASP A 49 -8.55 1.34 -11.73
C ASP A 49 -9.81 1.64 -10.90
N ILE A 50 -9.66 1.84 -9.58
CA ILE A 50 -10.75 2.14 -8.63
C ILE A 50 -11.48 3.45 -9.03
N THR A 51 -10.86 4.27 -9.88
CA THR A 51 -11.46 5.49 -10.45
C THR A 51 -12.72 5.22 -11.30
N ARG A 52 -13.11 3.95 -11.50
CA ARG A 52 -14.34 3.55 -12.20
C ARG A 52 -15.42 2.88 -11.33
N MET A 53 -15.31 2.90 -10.00
CA MET A 53 -16.38 2.37 -9.13
C MET A 53 -17.63 3.25 -9.00
N ASP A 54 -17.69 4.41 -9.68
CA ASP A 54 -18.89 5.28 -9.71
C ASP A 54 -19.73 5.18 -11.01
N MET A 55 -19.44 4.24 -11.92
CA MET A 55 -20.16 4.10 -13.20
C MET A 55 -20.83 2.75 -13.44
N VAL A 56 -21.16 2.00 -12.39
CA VAL A 56 -21.99 0.78 -12.49
C VAL A 56 -23.33 0.97 -11.78
N ASP A 57 -24.06 2.05 -12.11
CA ASP A 57 -25.46 2.20 -11.69
C ASP A 57 -26.38 2.79 -12.77
N LYS A 58 -26.07 2.57 -14.06
CA LYS A 58 -26.95 2.99 -15.18
C LYS A 58 -27.03 2.02 -16.34
N ARG A 59 -27.13 0.70 -16.09
CA ARG A 59 -27.56 -0.26 -17.11
C ARG A 59 -28.39 -1.41 -16.54
N HIS A 60 -29.54 -1.07 -15.97
CA HIS A 60 -30.74 -1.91 -16.03
C HIS A 60 -31.88 -1.00 -16.48
N LYS A 61 -32.00 -0.86 -17.81
CA LYS A 61 -33.24 -0.50 -18.48
C LYS A 61 -33.99 -1.80 -18.78
#